data_AF-A0A813QI71-F1
#
_entry.id   AF-A0A813QI71-F1
#
_cell.length_a   1.000
_cell.length_b   1.000
_cell.length_c   1.000
_cell.angle_alpha   90.00
_cell.angle_beta   90.00
_cell.angle_gamma   90.00
#
_symmetry.space_group_name_H-M   'P 1'
#
loop_
_entity.id
_entity.type
_entity.pdbx_description
1 polymer ?
#
loop_
_entity_poly.entity_id
_entity_poly.type
_entity_poly.pdbx_seq_one_letter_code
_entity_poly.pdbx_strand_id
1 'polypeptide(L)'
;MAFQLADEMTEVGFIPNEDTYVSLLIACNSEKKTGFKYAIEIWRRMLAFGIKPTPFHFGLLLNITYNCGLGSLKSMHDLLFPLQSQQFLLDEIDTKDNEKKVHRGPSFLSAIDISNEESSHMISKSNDLIDTNDKNQQQLVSSEIIEYQDSSTSSSSSSELTTEWWQDPDDIRKGHLLKDHLSPFSNASILKPNMFYNEPNLVGLRIPRSPSERLMLLGGIPGVLKHMQECNVLPNNIIFNTLLNLIPSLTEYEQVLIHVSNICQVKPNIQFYNALILRRLRRRAKQEALQVLDFMREECLSPDEYTFSALAKGCANRHDAEQLLNEMKDLNLKPNQKILEAMLNNAFYRTNFPLLSFICESYRTYNLAVNKGFLERIEKFLLDIRSKILAMEHANVDTDQYRLLSSSYDRFQKFYNRWLHEVPYSKRFDQKISFLYDKPDLKK
;
A
#
# COMPACT_ATOMS: atom_id res chain seq x y z
N MET A 1 -11.88 -21.48 10.23
CA MET A 1 -11.04 -21.74 11.42
C MET A 1 -11.15 -20.64 12.47
N ALA A 2 -10.75 -19.38 12.22
CA ALA A 2 -10.82 -18.32 13.26
C ALA A 2 -12.25 -18.05 13.79
N PHE A 3 -13.25 -17.97 12.90
CA PHE A 3 -14.65 -17.78 13.29
C PHE A 3 -15.24 -19.00 14.03
N GLN A 4 -14.85 -20.22 13.63
CA GLN A 4 -15.23 -21.45 14.32
C GLN A 4 -14.70 -21.46 15.75
N LEU A 5 -13.44 -21.08 15.94
CA LEU A 5 -12.84 -21.01 17.28
C LEU A 5 -13.51 -19.94 18.15
N ALA A 6 -13.90 -18.80 17.58
CA ALA A 6 -14.66 -17.79 18.31
C ALA A 6 -16.06 -18.28 18.71
N ASP A 7 -16.71 -19.07 17.86
CA ASP A 7 -17.98 -19.73 18.19
C ASP A 7 -17.81 -20.74 19.33
N GLU A 8 -16.85 -21.66 19.22
CA GLU A 8 -16.52 -22.62 20.27
C GLU A 8 -16.21 -21.92 21.60
N MET A 9 -15.48 -20.81 21.56
CA MET A 9 -15.16 -20.00 22.74
C MET A 9 -16.44 -19.46 23.40
N THR A 10 -17.40 -18.96 22.63
CA THR A 10 -18.70 -18.52 23.16
C THR A 10 -19.58 -19.66 23.65
N GLU A 11 -19.52 -20.84 23.01
CA GLU A 11 -20.26 -22.05 23.44
C GLU A 11 -19.75 -22.57 24.78
N VAL A 12 -18.44 -22.51 25.01
CA VAL A 12 -17.78 -22.86 26.27
C VAL A 12 -18.04 -21.80 27.37
N GLY A 13 -18.61 -20.64 27.00
CA GLY A 13 -19.03 -19.59 27.95
C GLY A 13 -17.98 -18.51 28.20
N PHE A 14 -16.91 -18.46 27.41
CA PHE A 14 -15.97 -17.33 27.43
C PHE A 14 -16.57 -16.12 26.73
N ILE A 15 -16.43 -14.94 27.35
CA ILE A 15 -16.93 -13.68 26.81
C ILE A 15 -15.86 -13.11 25.87
N PRO A 16 -16.18 -12.87 24.58
CA PRO A 16 -15.25 -12.24 23.65
C PRO A 16 -14.76 -10.88 24.16
N ASN A 17 -13.44 -10.70 24.18
CA ASN A 17 -12.78 -9.47 24.61
C ASN A 17 -12.13 -8.74 23.41
N GLU A 18 -11.44 -7.63 23.67
CA GLU A 18 -10.73 -6.85 22.65
C GLU A 18 -9.81 -7.71 21.77
N ASP A 19 -8.96 -8.55 22.38
CA ASP A 19 -8.01 -9.41 21.67
C ASP A 19 -8.70 -10.42 20.72
N THR A 20 -9.89 -10.87 21.10
CA THR A 20 -10.70 -11.76 20.26
C THR A 20 -11.09 -11.05 18.97
N TYR A 21 -11.63 -9.84 19.08
CA TYR A 21 -12.07 -9.05 17.92
C TYR A 21 -10.89 -8.58 17.06
N VAL A 22 -9.77 -8.23 17.68
CA VAL A 22 -8.50 -7.96 16.98
C VAL A 22 -8.07 -9.18 16.15
N SER A 23 -8.05 -10.37 16.76
CA SER A 23 -7.65 -11.61 16.09
C SER A 23 -8.58 -11.94 14.92
N LEU A 24 -9.89 -11.73 15.08
CA LEU A 24 -10.88 -11.91 14.01
C LEU A 24 -10.69 -10.90 12.87
N LEU A 25 -10.41 -9.62 13.16
CA LEU A 25 -10.10 -8.62 12.15
C LEU A 25 -8.81 -8.93 11.39
N ILE A 26 -7.77 -9.41 12.09
CA ILE A 26 -6.53 -9.88 11.45
C ILE A 26 -6.81 -11.07 10.51
N ALA A 27 -7.67 -12.00 10.94
CA ALA A 27 -8.10 -13.11 10.09
C ALA A 27 -8.81 -12.62 8.82
N CYS A 28 -9.66 -11.58 8.92
CA CYS A 28 -10.30 -10.95 7.75
C CYS A 28 -9.29 -10.39 6.74
N ASN A 29 -8.17 -9.81 7.21
CA ASN A 29 -7.14 -9.28 6.31
C ASN A 29 -6.45 -10.37 5.47
N SER A 30 -6.54 -11.63 5.91
CA SER A 30 -6.01 -12.79 5.17
C SER A 30 -6.94 -13.23 4.04
N GLU A 31 -8.24 -12.95 4.14
CA GLU A 31 -9.25 -13.33 3.14
C GLU A 31 -9.45 -12.22 2.09
N LYS A 32 -8.78 -12.34 0.94
CA LYS A 32 -8.74 -11.27 -0.06
C LYS A 32 -10.05 -11.06 -0.81
N LYS A 33 -10.94 -12.06 -0.92
CA LYS A 33 -12.17 -11.94 -1.74
C LYS A 33 -13.32 -11.30 -0.98
N THR A 34 -13.57 -11.74 0.25
CA THR A 34 -14.74 -11.38 1.07
C THR A 34 -14.37 -10.74 2.42
N GLY A 35 -13.08 -10.60 2.73
CA GLY A 35 -12.61 -10.12 4.04
C GLY A 35 -13.14 -8.75 4.44
N PHE A 36 -13.45 -7.87 3.49
CA PHE A 36 -14.04 -6.56 3.81
C PHE A 36 -15.48 -6.70 4.35
N LYS A 37 -16.31 -7.60 3.80
CA LYS A 37 -17.67 -7.86 4.34
C LYS A 37 -17.57 -8.32 5.79
N TYR A 38 -16.75 -9.35 6.03
CA TYR A 38 -16.59 -9.93 7.37
C TYR A 38 -16.06 -8.93 8.37
N ALA A 39 -15.11 -8.07 7.97
CA ALA A 39 -14.59 -7.04 8.85
C ALA A 39 -15.68 -6.05 9.32
N ILE A 40 -16.63 -5.67 8.46
CA ILE A 40 -17.73 -4.80 8.86
C ILE A 40 -18.71 -5.51 9.81
N GLU A 41 -19.00 -6.79 9.57
CA GLU A 41 -19.86 -7.57 10.48
C GLU A 41 -19.21 -7.75 11.86
N ILE A 42 -17.92 -8.08 11.91
CA ILE A 42 -17.14 -8.17 13.16
C ILE A 42 -17.10 -6.81 13.85
N TRP A 43 -16.88 -5.72 13.10
CA TRP A 43 -16.87 -4.37 13.66
C TRP A 43 -18.20 -4.01 14.31
N ARG A 44 -19.32 -4.27 13.62
CA ARG A 44 -20.67 -4.03 14.15
C ARG A 44 -20.93 -4.86 15.41
N ARG A 45 -20.50 -6.13 15.42
CA ARG A 45 -20.59 -7.02 16.60
C ARG A 45 -19.74 -6.49 17.75
N MET A 46 -18.50 -6.10 17.49
CA MET A 46 -17.59 -5.52 18.49
C MET A 46 -18.25 -4.32 19.21
N LEU A 47 -18.84 -3.41 18.44
CA LEU A 47 -19.57 -2.26 18.97
C LEU A 47 -20.82 -2.67 19.76
N ALA A 48 -21.58 -3.66 19.29
CA ALA A 48 -22.78 -4.16 19.98
C ALA A 48 -22.46 -4.81 21.34
N PHE A 49 -21.30 -5.47 21.46
CA PHE A 49 -20.79 -5.99 22.72
C PHE A 49 -20.20 -4.91 23.65
N GLY A 50 -20.26 -3.63 23.25
CA GLY A 50 -19.78 -2.51 24.05
C GLY A 50 -18.26 -2.36 24.08
N ILE A 51 -17.53 -3.04 23.20
CA ILE A 51 -16.08 -2.89 23.07
C ILE A 51 -15.81 -1.58 22.35
N LYS A 52 -15.12 -0.67 23.04
CA LYS A 52 -14.77 0.64 22.50
C LYS A 52 -13.64 0.50 21.48
N PRO A 53 -13.82 1.01 20.24
CA PRO A 53 -12.75 1.00 19.26
C PRO A 53 -11.53 1.78 19.74
N THR A 54 -10.35 1.38 19.28
CA THR A 54 -9.07 2.06 19.50
C THR A 54 -8.48 2.47 18.15
N PRO A 55 -7.45 3.34 18.11
CA PRO A 55 -6.79 3.68 16.84
C PRO A 55 -6.29 2.44 16.08
N PHE A 56 -5.91 1.39 16.82
CA PHE A 56 -5.48 0.11 16.25
C PHE A 56 -6.61 -0.61 15.50
N HIS A 57 -7.83 -0.66 16.07
CA HIS A 57 -9.00 -1.21 15.39
C HIS A 57 -9.28 -0.47 14.09
N PHE A 58 -9.28 0.87 14.12
CA PHE A 58 -9.48 1.69 12.92
C PHE A 58 -8.38 1.44 11.88
N GLY A 59 -7.12 1.31 12.31
CA GLY A 59 -6.00 0.96 11.44
C GLY A 59 -6.19 -0.39 10.75
N LEU A 60 -6.60 -1.43 11.50
CA LEU A 60 -6.92 -2.75 10.96
C LEU A 60 -8.08 -2.68 9.96
N LEU A 61 -9.16 -2.00 10.30
CA LEU A 61 -10.32 -1.83 9.43
C LEU A 61 -9.93 -1.15 8.10
N LEU A 62 -9.16 -0.06 8.15
CA LEU A 62 -8.69 0.64 6.96
C LEU A 62 -7.71 -0.22 6.15
N ASN A 63 -6.86 -1.01 6.80
CA ASN A 63 -5.96 -1.94 6.11
C ASN A 63 -6.74 -3.06 5.39
N ILE A 64 -7.80 -3.60 6.02
CA ILE A 64 -8.70 -4.58 5.37
C ILE A 64 -9.44 -3.91 4.20
N THR A 65 -9.88 -2.67 4.37
CA THR A 65 -10.49 -1.86 3.30
C THR A 65 -9.55 -1.72 2.11
N TYR A 66 -8.25 -1.60 2.37
CA TYR A 66 -7.24 -1.51 1.31
C TYR A 66 -7.04 -2.86 0.63
N ASN A 67 -6.82 -3.93 1.40
CA ASN A 67 -6.36 -5.22 0.90
C ASN A 67 -7.45 -6.18 0.42
N CYS A 68 -8.70 -6.04 0.88
CA CYS A 68 -9.74 -7.06 0.73
C CYS A 68 -10.94 -6.57 -0.09
N GLY A 69 -11.56 -7.50 -0.82
CA GLY A 69 -12.81 -7.28 -1.55
C GLY A 69 -14.05 -7.50 -0.71
N LEU A 70 -15.19 -7.06 -1.24
CA LEU A 70 -16.52 -7.21 -0.63
C LEU A 70 -17.17 -8.57 -0.96
N GLY A 71 -16.69 -9.28 -1.98
CA GLY A 71 -17.30 -10.52 -2.47
C GLY A 71 -18.32 -10.30 -3.58
N SER A 72 -19.44 -11.03 -3.49
CA SER A 72 -20.50 -11.04 -4.51
C SER A 72 -21.47 -9.86 -4.37
N LEU A 73 -22.36 -9.66 -5.35
CA LEU A 73 -23.44 -8.67 -5.26
C LEU A 73 -24.40 -9.00 -4.10
N LYS A 74 -24.65 -10.28 -3.82
CA LYS A 74 -25.41 -10.71 -2.64
C LYS A 74 -24.73 -10.23 -1.37
N SER A 75 -23.41 -10.39 -1.27
CA SER A 75 -22.60 -9.92 -0.13
C SER A 75 -22.74 -8.41 0.12
N MET A 76 -22.81 -7.61 -0.94
CA MET A 76 -23.09 -6.17 -0.84
C MET A 76 -24.52 -5.90 -0.35
N HIS A 77 -25.49 -6.59 -0.94
CA HIS A 77 -26.90 -6.44 -0.59
C HIS A 77 -27.13 -6.81 0.89
N ASP A 78 -26.57 -7.92 1.37
CA ASP A 78 -26.66 -8.32 2.78
C ASP A 78 -26.05 -7.27 3.73
N LEU A 79 -24.95 -6.62 3.31
CA LEU A 79 -24.25 -5.64 4.13
C LEU A 79 -25.05 -4.32 4.27
N LEU A 80 -25.62 -3.87 3.16
CA LEU A 80 -26.40 -2.63 3.04
C LEU A 80 -27.85 -2.82 3.45
N PHE A 81 -28.43 -3.99 3.26
CA PHE A 81 -29.79 -4.33 3.64
C PHE A 81 -29.76 -5.63 4.44
N PRO A 82 -29.34 -5.57 5.71
CA PRO A 82 -29.38 -6.73 6.57
C PRO A 82 -30.82 -7.26 6.61
N LEU A 83 -31.02 -8.50 6.14
CA LEU A 83 -32.33 -9.16 6.11
C LEU A 83 -32.86 -9.37 7.53
N GLN A 84 -33.49 -8.37 8.15
CA GLN A 84 -34.29 -8.46 9.39
C GLN A 84 -33.76 -9.34 10.54
N SER A 85 -32.48 -9.72 10.54
CA SER A 85 -31.87 -10.58 11.54
C SER A 85 -31.14 -9.75 12.58
N GLN A 86 -31.56 -8.51 12.83
CA GLN A 86 -31.19 -7.73 14.01
C GLN A 86 -32.25 -7.80 15.10
N GLN A 87 -33.18 -8.76 15.02
CA GLN A 87 -34.08 -9.08 16.12
C GLN A 87 -33.30 -9.51 17.39
N PHE A 88 -32.03 -9.95 17.26
CA PHE A 88 -31.13 -10.21 18.41
C PHE A 88 -30.57 -8.95 19.10
N LEU A 89 -30.61 -7.78 18.45
CA LEU A 89 -30.20 -6.51 19.06
C LEU A 89 -31.38 -5.78 19.73
N LEU A 90 -32.59 -6.33 19.60
CA LEU A 90 -33.85 -5.81 20.13
C LEU A 90 -34.38 -6.59 21.33
N ASP A 91 -33.72 -7.67 21.78
CA ASP A 91 -34.04 -8.24 23.11
C ASP A 91 -33.43 -7.32 24.17
N GLU A 92 -34.28 -6.37 24.58
CA GLU A 92 -34.02 -5.20 25.40
C GLU A 92 -33.28 -5.49 26.71
N ILE A 93 -32.57 -4.45 27.15
CA ILE A 93 -32.35 -4.13 28.56
C ILE A 93 -33.74 -3.96 29.20
N ASP A 94 -34.37 -5.06 29.56
CA ASP A 94 -35.31 -5.08 30.66
C ASP A 94 -35.31 -6.46 31.30
N THR A 95 -34.72 -6.55 32.48
CA THR A 95 -35.28 -7.36 33.57
C THR A 95 -34.61 -6.92 34.86
N LYS A 96 -35.44 -6.38 35.75
CA LYS A 96 -35.24 -6.52 37.18
C LYS A 96 -34.85 -7.96 37.50
N ASP A 97 -33.88 -8.10 38.39
CA ASP A 97 -33.49 -9.28 39.16
C ASP A 97 -32.07 -9.83 38.89
N ASN A 98 -31.37 -10.00 40.02
CA ASN A 98 -29.96 -10.27 40.20
C ASN A 98 -29.51 -11.68 39.77
N GLU A 99 -29.52 -11.97 38.47
CA GLU A 99 -28.71 -13.08 37.93
C GLU A 99 -27.99 -12.63 36.65
N LYS A 100 -26.64 -12.68 36.67
CA LYS A 100 -25.79 -12.35 35.51
C LYS A 100 -26.08 -13.31 34.36
N LYS A 101 -27.02 -12.97 33.48
CA LYS A 101 -27.20 -13.65 32.18
C LYS A 101 -25.99 -13.35 31.30
N VAL A 102 -25.22 -14.38 30.98
CA VAL A 102 -24.15 -14.32 29.98
C VAL A 102 -24.81 -14.14 28.60
N HIS A 103 -24.60 -12.98 27.96
CA HIS A 103 -25.11 -12.72 26.62
C HIS A 103 -24.54 -13.73 25.62
N ARG A 104 -25.39 -14.61 25.08
CA ARG A 104 -25.07 -15.48 23.94
C ARG A 104 -25.55 -14.80 22.67
N GLY A 105 -24.64 -14.17 21.92
CA GLY A 105 -24.92 -13.70 20.57
C GLY A 105 -25.02 -14.89 19.58
N PRO A 106 -25.59 -14.70 18.38
CA PRO A 106 -25.59 -15.73 17.35
C PRO A 106 -24.17 -16.02 16.85
N SER A 107 -23.96 -17.24 16.34
CA SER A 107 -22.68 -17.72 15.83
C SER A 107 -22.02 -16.73 14.84
N PHE A 108 -20.72 -16.50 14.99
CA PHE A 108 -19.85 -15.81 14.05
C PHE A 108 -19.87 -16.47 12.67
N LEU A 109 -20.03 -17.79 12.59
CA LEU A 109 -20.26 -18.49 11.33
C LEU A 109 -21.63 -18.22 10.73
N SER A 110 -22.69 -17.99 11.51
CA SER A 110 -24.03 -17.77 10.93
C SER A 110 -24.18 -16.40 10.24
N ALA A 111 -23.31 -15.43 10.53
CA ALA A 111 -23.21 -14.20 9.74
C ALA A 111 -22.48 -14.43 8.39
N ILE A 112 -21.68 -15.48 8.32
CA ILE A 112 -20.96 -15.90 7.13
C ILE A 112 -21.87 -16.88 6.41
N ASP A 113 -22.64 -16.40 5.44
CA ASP A 113 -23.53 -17.25 4.63
C ASP A 113 -22.68 -18.29 3.84
N ILE A 114 -22.35 -19.45 4.44
CA ILE A 114 -21.64 -20.58 3.80
C ILE A 114 -22.66 -21.47 3.02
N SER A 115 -23.79 -20.90 2.60
CA SER A 115 -24.75 -21.56 1.72
C SER A 115 -24.72 -20.94 0.32
N ASN A 116 -23.78 -21.41 -0.51
CA ASN A 116 -23.94 -21.77 -1.94
C ASN A 116 -22.67 -21.56 -2.79
N GLU A 117 -22.18 -22.68 -3.32
CA GLU A 117 -21.87 -22.92 -4.75
C GLU A 117 -21.06 -21.88 -5.55
N GLU A 118 -19.79 -21.64 -5.24
CA GLU A 118 -18.81 -21.17 -6.26
C GLU A 118 -17.44 -21.85 -6.14
N SER A 119 -17.39 -23.05 -5.56
CA SER A 119 -16.15 -23.85 -5.46
C SER A 119 -15.93 -24.82 -6.63
N SER A 120 -16.88 -24.97 -7.58
CA SER A 120 -16.85 -26.05 -8.57
C SER A 120 -16.77 -25.61 -10.05
N HIS A 121 -16.89 -24.31 -10.39
CA HIS A 121 -16.78 -23.87 -11.78
C HIS A 121 -15.94 -22.60 -11.92
N MET A 122 -14.61 -22.77 -12.05
CA MET A 122 -13.71 -21.99 -12.92
C MET A 122 -12.27 -22.52 -12.78
N ILE A 123 -12.11 -23.85 -12.93
CA ILE A 123 -10.86 -24.43 -13.46
C ILE A 123 -11.06 -24.54 -14.97
N SER A 124 -11.03 -23.40 -15.66
CA SER A 124 -10.65 -23.31 -17.08
C SER A 124 -10.83 -21.87 -17.55
N LYS A 125 -9.74 -21.30 -18.08
CA LYS A 125 -9.63 -19.98 -18.74
C LYS A 125 -9.58 -18.79 -17.78
N SER A 126 -8.35 -18.39 -17.44
CA SER A 126 -7.81 -17.05 -17.68
C SER A 126 -6.32 -17.04 -17.30
N ASN A 127 -5.49 -17.74 -18.09
CA ASN A 127 -4.20 -17.19 -18.44
C ASN A 127 -4.51 -16.10 -19.46
N ASP A 128 -4.39 -14.84 -19.06
CA ASP A 128 -3.72 -13.79 -19.82
C ASP A 128 -3.97 -12.42 -19.15
N LEU A 129 -2.87 -11.69 -18.97
CA LEU A 129 -2.77 -10.27 -18.56
C LEU A 129 -2.96 -9.94 -17.07
N ILE A 130 -2.09 -10.50 -16.22
CA ILE A 130 -1.68 -9.82 -14.97
C ILE A 130 -0.32 -9.19 -15.22
N ASP A 131 -0.32 -7.86 -15.29
CA ASP A 131 0.87 -7.01 -15.39
C ASP A 131 1.81 -7.30 -14.20
N THR A 132 3.01 -7.81 -14.50
CA THR A 132 3.92 -8.47 -13.55
C THR A 132 4.62 -7.52 -12.56
N ASN A 133 4.15 -6.28 -12.38
CA ASN A 133 4.79 -5.28 -11.51
C ASN A 133 4.25 -5.20 -10.08
N ASP A 134 3.17 -5.93 -9.74
CA ASP A 134 2.50 -5.81 -8.43
C ASP A 134 3.01 -6.78 -7.34
N LYS A 135 3.77 -7.81 -7.71
CA LYS A 135 4.30 -8.79 -6.73
C LYS A 135 5.32 -8.19 -5.77
N ASN A 136 6.04 -7.15 -6.18
CA ASN A 136 6.99 -6.45 -5.32
C ASN A 136 6.32 -5.50 -4.31
N GLN A 137 5.04 -5.17 -4.47
CA GLN A 137 4.30 -4.35 -3.49
C GLN A 137 3.69 -5.21 -2.38
N GLN A 138 3.24 -6.43 -2.70
CA GLN A 138 2.79 -7.37 -1.67
C GLN A 138 3.94 -7.69 -0.69
N GLN A 139 5.19 -7.79 -1.16
CA GLN A 139 6.31 -8.11 -0.29
C GLN A 139 6.81 -6.92 0.57
N LEU A 140 6.53 -5.67 0.19
CA LEU A 140 6.93 -4.47 0.94
C LEU A 140 5.90 -4.03 1.99
N VAL A 141 4.67 -4.55 1.93
CA VAL A 141 3.58 -4.16 2.85
C VAL A 141 3.13 -5.33 3.73
N SER A 142 3.47 -6.59 3.36
CA SER A 142 3.10 -7.77 4.17
C SER A 142 3.99 -8.00 5.40
N SER A 143 5.10 -7.28 5.57
CA SER A 143 6.13 -7.62 6.57
C SER A 143 6.24 -6.66 7.76
N GLU A 144 5.38 -5.67 7.89
CA GLU A 144 5.24 -4.93 9.16
C GLU A 144 3.88 -5.30 9.76
N ILE A 145 3.85 -6.46 10.42
CA ILE A 145 2.99 -6.66 11.59
C ILE A 145 3.15 -5.40 12.43
N ILE A 146 2.05 -4.76 12.80
CA ILE A 146 2.04 -3.59 13.68
C ILE A 146 2.82 -3.98 14.93
N GLU A 147 4.11 -3.65 14.97
CA GLU A 147 4.94 -3.84 16.15
C GLU A 147 4.46 -2.82 17.17
N TYR A 148 3.81 -3.36 18.20
CA TYR A 148 3.48 -2.66 19.42
C TYR A 148 4.81 -2.23 20.08
N GLN A 149 5.20 -0.97 19.89
CA GLN A 149 6.20 -0.34 20.77
C GLN A 149 5.46 0.43 21.86
N ASP A 150 5.38 -0.20 23.04
CA ASP A 150 5.09 0.48 24.29
C ASP A 150 6.12 1.59 24.50
N SER A 151 5.67 2.84 24.51
CA SER A 151 6.40 3.96 25.11
C SER A 151 5.57 4.54 26.26
N SER A 152 5.42 3.74 27.31
CA SER A 152 5.15 4.28 28.63
C SER A 152 6.46 4.78 29.26
N THR A 153 6.34 5.88 30.01
CA THR A 153 7.36 6.77 30.64
C THR A 153 7.87 7.87 29.70
N SER A 154 7.71 9.17 29.98
CA SER A 154 7.47 9.88 31.25
C SER A 154 6.76 11.23 31.04
N SER A 155 5.73 11.47 31.86
CA SER A 155 5.26 12.75 32.42
C SER A 155 5.68 14.09 31.78
N SER A 156 4.70 14.81 31.24
CA SER A 156 4.55 16.25 31.50
C SER A 156 3.17 16.77 31.07
N SER A 157 2.49 17.39 32.03
CA SER A 157 1.28 18.23 31.93
C SER A 157 0.06 17.64 31.23
N SER A 158 -0.81 17.06 32.06
CA SER A 158 -2.26 17.07 31.89
C SER A 158 -2.76 18.52 31.69
N SER A 159 -2.77 18.99 30.44
CA SER A 159 -3.62 20.10 30.03
C SER A 159 -4.96 19.52 29.63
N GLU A 160 -6.01 19.98 30.31
CA GLU A 160 -7.42 19.67 30.04
C GLU A 160 -7.70 19.66 28.54
N LEU A 161 -7.88 18.47 27.98
CA LEU A 161 -8.24 18.24 26.59
C LEU A 161 -9.68 18.71 26.40
N THR A 162 -9.86 19.86 25.77
CA THR A 162 -11.19 20.32 25.37
C THR A 162 -11.75 19.35 24.35
N THR A 163 -12.97 18.88 24.62
CA THR A 163 -13.83 18.01 23.79
C THR A 163 -14.23 18.63 22.43
N GLU A 164 -13.50 19.64 21.94
CA GLU A 164 -13.85 20.50 20.80
C GLU A 164 -12.71 20.62 19.76
N TRP A 165 -11.93 19.57 19.50
CA TRP A 165 -10.89 19.65 18.45
C TRP A 165 -11.44 19.68 17.01
N TRP A 166 -12.77 19.55 16.84
CA TRP A 166 -13.43 19.59 15.53
C TRP A 166 -14.75 20.36 15.59
N GLN A 167 -14.74 21.59 15.06
CA GLN A 167 -15.93 22.41 14.89
C GLN A 167 -16.39 22.24 13.44
N ASP A 168 -17.49 21.51 13.23
CA ASP A 168 -18.27 21.44 11.98
C ASP A 168 -17.74 20.51 10.83
N PRO A 169 -18.45 19.41 10.48
CA PRO A 169 -18.25 18.65 9.24
C PRO A 169 -18.25 19.48 7.96
N ASP A 170 -18.93 20.63 7.99
CA ASP A 170 -18.98 21.53 6.85
C ASP A 170 -17.69 22.33 6.69
N ASP A 171 -16.74 22.35 7.63
CA ASP A 171 -15.43 23.01 7.43
C ASP A 171 -14.58 22.27 6.38
N ILE A 172 -14.70 20.93 6.30
CA ILE A 172 -14.16 20.13 5.20
C ILE A 172 -14.86 20.48 3.87
N ARG A 173 -16.16 20.85 3.90
CA ARG A 173 -16.92 21.26 2.69
C ARG A 173 -16.71 22.73 2.31
N LYS A 174 -16.35 23.59 3.27
CA LYS A 174 -16.07 25.03 3.07
C LYS A 174 -14.74 25.24 2.34
N GLY A 175 -13.78 24.32 2.52
CA GLY A 175 -12.61 24.23 1.65
C GLY A 175 -13.03 24.05 0.18
N HIS A 176 -12.83 25.09 -0.63
CA HIS A 176 -13.30 25.18 -2.02
C HIS A 176 -12.82 24.07 -2.98
N LEU A 177 -11.97 23.14 -2.52
CA LEU A 177 -11.45 21.99 -3.27
C LEU A 177 -12.38 20.76 -3.30
N LEU A 178 -13.47 20.76 -2.52
CA LEU A 178 -14.22 19.53 -2.21
C LEU A 178 -15.68 19.47 -2.70
N LYS A 179 -16.18 20.50 -3.40
CA LYS A 179 -17.60 20.57 -3.80
C LYS A 179 -18.04 19.48 -4.78
N ASP A 180 -17.14 18.98 -5.64
CA ASP A 180 -17.53 18.12 -6.78
C ASP A 180 -17.05 16.66 -6.67
N HIS A 181 -16.23 16.32 -5.67
CA HIS A 181 -15.59 15.00 -5.54
C HIS A 181 -15.92 14.22 -4.25
N LEU A 182 -16.71 14.82 -3.37
CA LEU A 182 -17.12 14.24 -2.08
C LEU A 182 -18.62 14.38 -1.88
N SER A 183 -19.48 14.00 -2.83
CA SER A 183 -20.86 13.67 -2.45
C SER A 183 -20.77 12.43 -1.55
N PRO A 184 -20.98 12.56 -0.22
CA PRO A 184 -20.82 11.42 0.65
C PRO A 184 -21.96 10.46 0.35
N PHE A 185 -21.65 9.17 0.22
CA PHE A 185 -22.62 8.13 0.54
C PHE A 185 -22.86 8.20 2.05
N SER A 186 -23.70 9.13 2.48
CA SER A 186 -24.20 9.25 3.86
C SER A 186 -23.08 9.40 4.92
N ASN A 187 -23.44 9.56 6.20
CA ASN A 187 -22.48 9.41 7.31
C ASN A 187 -21.81 8.02 7.25
N ALA A 188 -20.77 7.72 8.04
CA ALA A 188 -20.15 6.37 8.18
C ALA A 188 -21.09 5.30 8.77
N SER A 189 -22.33 5.25 8.27
CA SER A 189 -23.48 4.55 8.80
C SER A 189 -23.30 3.05 8.67
N ILE A 190 -22.49 2.56 7.72
CA ILE A 190 -22.19 1.14 7.60
C ILE A 190 -21.37 0.59 8.76
N LEU A 191 -20.64 1.44 9.49
CA LEU A 191 -19.89 1.02 10.67
C LEU A 191 -20.78 0.93 11.91
N LYS A 192 -21.91 1.64 11.93
CA LYS A 192 -22.82 1.64 13.08
C LYS A 192 -23.73 0.41 13.05
N PRO A 193 -23.94 -0.26 14.20
CA PRO A 193 -25.00 -1.26 14.30
C PRO A 193 -26.39 -0.60 14.14
N ASN A 194 -27.38 -1.37 13.66
CA ASN A 194 -28.82 -1.01 13.66
C ASN A 194 -29.28 0.22 12.83
N MET A 195 -28.56 0.61 11.77
CA MET A 195 -29.04 1.63 10.84
C MET A 195 -29.85 1.01 9.69
N PHE A 196 -31.12 1.40 9.55
CA PHE A 196 -31.93 1.12 8.35
C PHE A 196 -31.59 2.13 7.26
N TYR A 197 -31.28 1.64 6.07
CA TYR A 197 -30.96 2.48 4.92
C TYR A 197 -32.26 2.80 4.20
N ASN A 198 -32.82 3.98 4.47
CA ASN A 198 -33.93 4.49 3.67
C ASN A 198 -33.39 4.93 2.30
N GLU A 199 -34.00 4.41 1.23
CA GLU A 199 -33.72 4.72 -0.18
C GLU A 199 -34.33 6.09 -0.56
N PRO A 200 -33.51 7.14 -0.75
CA PRO A 200 -33.91 8.13 -1.76
C PRO A 200 -32.88 8.41 -2.85
N ASN A 201 -31.63 7.94 -2.75
CA ASN A 201 -30.53 8.35 -3.65
C ASN A 201 -29.55 7.23 -4.07
N LEU A 202 -29.95 5.95 -4.07
CA LEU A 202 -29.05 4.86 -4.43
C LEU A 202 -28.89 4.75 -5.96
N VAL A 203 -27.89 5.45 -6.52
CA VAL A 203 -27.57 5.40 -7.96
C VAL A 203 -26.75 4.12 -8.27
N GLY A 204 -27.42 2.97 -8.21
CA GLY A 204 -26.90 1.67 -8.66
C GLY A 204 -25.98 0.94 -7.67
N LEU A 205 -26.36 -0.29 -7.31
CA LEU A 205 -25.54 -1.23 -6.51
C LEU A 205 -24.47 -1.88 -7.41
N ARG A 206 -23.29 -1.26 -7.51
CA ARG A 206 -22.11 -1.90 -8.12
C ARG A 206 -21.10 -2.28 -7.04
N ILE A 207 -20.63 -3.53 -7.05
CA ILE A 207 -19.54 -4.00 -6.17
C ILE A 207 -18.34 -3.03 -6.24
N PRO A 208 -17.83 -2.53 -5.09
CA PRO A 208 -16.69 -1.65 -5.06
C PRO A 208 -15.43 -2.43 -5.50
N ARG A 209 -14.85 -2.00 -6.60
CA ARG A 209 -13.65 -2.65 -7.18
C ARG A 209 -12.37 -2.03 -6.62
N SER A 210 -12.39 -0.71 -6.38
CA SER A 210 -11.22 0.01 -5.88
C SER A 210 -11.25 0.17 -4.36
N PRO A 211 -10.08 0.31 -3.71
CA PRO A 211 -9.98 0.68 -2.30
C PRO A 211 -10.71 2.00 -1.98
N SER A 212 -10.66 2.97 -2.90
CA SER A 212 -11.36 4.24 -2.74
C SER A 212 -12.88 4.07 -2.70
N GLU A 213 -13.46 3.20 -3.54
CA GLU A 213 -14.89 2.91 -3.51
C GLU A 213 -15.30 2.25 -2.19
N ARG A 214 -14.46 1.36 -1.64
CA ARG A 214 -14.70 0.76 -0.32
C ARG A 214 -14.58 1.78 0.80
N LEU A 215 -13.63 2.71 0.72
CA LEU A 215 -13.53 3.83 1.66
C LEU A 215 -14.78 4.73 1.57
N MET A 216 -15.34 4.96 0.37
CA MET A 216 -16.59 5.70 0.22
C MET A 216 -17.76 5.01 0.91
N LEU A 217 -17.83 3.67 0.91
CA LEU A 217 -18.84 2.94 1.68
C LEU A 217 -18.73 3.22 3.19
N LEU A 218 -17.51 3.43 3.71
CA LEU A 218 -17.28 3.85 5.10
C LEU A 218 -17.61 5.33 5.36
N GLY A 219 -18.20 6.05 4.39
CA GLY A 219 -18.46 7.50 4.48
C GLY A 219 -17.26 8.38 4.09
N GLY A 220 -16.24 7.81 3.44
CA GLY A 220 -15.03 8.52 3.04
C GLY A 220 -14.11 8.89 4.21
N ILE A 221 -13.12 9.76 3.95
CA ILE A 221 -12.28 10.34 5.01
C ILE A 221 -13.14 11.03 6.08
N PRO A 222 -14.12 11.90 5.73
CA PRO A 222 -14.91 12.60 6.75
C PRO A 222 -15.76 11.65 7.60
N GLY A 223 -16.33 10.62 6.99
CA GLY A 223 -17.13 9.61 7.70
C GLY A 223 -16.31 8.84 8.72
N VAL A 224 -15.14 8.34 8.32
CA VAL A 224 -14.25 7.58 9.22
C VAL A 224 -13.81 8.47 10.39
N LEU A 225 -13.36 9.70 10.13
CA LEU A 225 -12.90 10.61 11.19
C LEU A 225 -14.04 11.02 12.14
N LYS A 226 -15.24 11.28 11.62
CA LYS A 226 -16.42 11.53 12.44
C LYS A 226 -16.73 10.32 13.34
N HIS A 227 -16.61 9.10 12.83
CA HIS A 227 -16.82 7.91 13.66
C HIS A 227 -15.76 7.75 14.75
N MET A 228 -14.50 8.08 14.45
CA MET A 228 -13.43 8.13 15.46
C MET A 228 -13.76 9.14 16.56
N GLN A 229 -14.23 10.34 16.18
CA GLN A 229 -14.65 11.37 17.13
C GLN A 229 -15.83 10.92 18.00
N GLU A 230 -16.87 10.32 17.41
CA GLU A 230 -18.02 9.77 18.15
C GLU A 230 -17.59 8.68 19.16
N CYS A 231 -16.53 7.93 18.84
CA CYS A 231 -15.94 6.93 19.74
C CYS A 231 -14.96 7.54 20.75
N ASN A 232 -14.72 8.85 20.73
CA ASN A 232 -13.69 9.56 21.50
C ASN A 232 -12.27 9.03 21.24
N VAL A 233 -11.97 8.68 20.00
CA VAL A 233 -10.67 8.17 19.55
C VAL A 233 -9.98 9.22 18.69
N LEU A 234 -8.71 9.52 19.01
CA LEU A 234 -7.89 10.44 18.21
C LEU A 234 -7.24 9.70 17.03
N PRO A 235 -7.23 10.29 15.82
CA PRO A 235 -6.45 9.77 14.71
C PRO A 235 -4.95 9.91 14.97
N ASN A 236 -4.15 9.07 14.33
CA ASN A 236 -2.69 9.10 14.42
C ASN A 236 -2.04 8.94 13.03
N ASN A 237 -0.71 8.96 12.97
CA ASN A 237 0.02 8.82 11.72
C ASN A 237 -0.27 7.51 10.97
N ILE A 238 -0.54 6.41 11.66
CA ILE A 238 -0.88 5.12 11.04
C ILE A 238 -2.20 5.24 10.26
N ILE A 239 -3.20 5.92 10.83
CA ILE A 239 -4.48 6.18 10.15
C ILE A 239 -4.27 7.00 8.88
N PHE A 240 -3.55 8.12 8.95
CA PHE A 240 -3.30 8.97 7.78
C PHE A 240 -2.47 8.29 6.70
N ASN A 241 -1.45 7.51 7.08
CA ASN A 241 -0.66 6.68 6.16
C ASN A 241 -1.55 5.65 5.44
N THR A 242 -2.49 5.03 6.15
CA THR A 242 -3.42 4.05 5.57
C THR A 242 -4.47 4.73 4.68
N LEU A 243 -5.02 5.87 5.09
CA LEU A 243 -5.95 6.67 4.30
C LEU A 243 -5.32 7.13 2.99
N LEU A 244 -4.02 7.50 3.00
CA LEU A 244 -3.29 7.87 1.79
C LEU A 244 -3.31 6.74 0.75
N ASN A 245 -3.24 5.48 1.17
CA ASN A 245 -3.31 4.33 0.28
C ASN A 245 -4.73 4.05 -0.25
N LEU A 246 -5.76 4.47 0.47
CA LEU A 246 -7.16 4.28 0.11
C LEU A 246 -7.70 5.35 -0.86
N ILE A 247 -7.19 6.58 -0.80
CA ILE A 247 -7.64 7.65 -1.70
C ILE A 247 -7.11 7.46 -3.14
N PRO A 248 -7.80 8.02 -4.16
CA PRO A 248 -7.30 8.08 -5.52
C PRO A 248 -5.91 8.73 -5.58
N SER A 249 -5.05 8.21 -6.46
CA SER A 249 -3.72 8.77 -6.69
C SER A 249 -3.85 10.04 -7.52
N LEU A 250 -4.25 11.14 -6.90
CA LEU A 250 -4.44 12.46 -7.50
C LEU A 250 -3.99 13.53 -6.50
N THR A 251 -3.36 14.59 -7.00
CA THR A 251 -2.72 15.61 -6.16
C THR A 251 -3.75 16.37 -5.31
N GLU A 252 -4.96 16.57 -5.82
CA GLU A 252 -6.08 17.20 -5.08
C GLU A 252 -6.47 16.41 -3.83
N TYR A 253 -6.60 15.08 -3.94
CA TYR A 253 -6.94 14.22 -2.80
C TYR A 253 -5.79 14.14 -1.78
N GLU A 254 -4.54 14.19 -2.25
CA GLU A 254 -3.35 14.26 -1.39
C GLU A 254 -3.34 15.56 -0.55
N GLN A 255 -3.61 16.71 -1.18
CA GLN A 255 -3.70 18.00 -0.51
C GLN A 255 -4.81 18.05 0.52
N VAL A 256 -5.98 17.48 0.19
CA VAL A 256 -7.10 17.36 1.13
C VAL A 256 -6.70 16.55 2.36
N LEU A 257 -6.01 15.41 2.17
CA LEU A 257 -5.61 14.56 3.29
C LEU A 257 -4.59 15.27 4.21
N ILE A 258 -3.66 16.04 3.65
CA ILE A 258 -2.71 16.87 4.41
C ILE A 258 -3.44 17.98 5.16
N HIS A 259 -4.42 18.64 4.54
CA HIS A 259 -5.21 19.67 5.20
C HIS A 259 -5.99 19.10 6.39
N VAL A 260 -6.62 17.94 6.20
CA VAL A 260 -7.37 17.24 7.25
C VAL A 260 -6.45 16.76 8.37
N SER A 261 -5.22 16.30 8.07
CA SER A 261 -4.27 15.92 9.12
C SER A 261 -3.90 17.10 10.01
N ASN A 262 -3.73 18.29 9.42
CA ASN A 262 -3.45 19.52 10.17
C ASN A 262 -4.63 19.93 11.07
N ILE A 263 -5.87 19.84 10.58
CA ILE A 263 -7.07 20.07 11.41
C ILE A 263 -7.12 19.09 12.59
N CYS A 264 -6.80 17.83 12.34
CA CYS A 264 -6.76 16.79 13.38
C CYS A 264 -5.54 16.91 14.32
N GLN A 265 -4.67 17.93 14.12
CA GLN A 265 -3.41 18.11 14.84
C GLN A 265 -2.46 16.90 14.73
N VAL A 266 -2.57 16.13 13.65
CA VAL A 266 -1.67 15.01 13.33
C VAL A 266 -0.69 15.47 12.25
N LYS A 267 0.57 15.68 12.65
CA LYS A 267 1.63 16.02 11.71
C LYS A 267 2.06 14.77 10.92
N PRO A 268 1.94 14.77 9.57
CA PRO A 268 2.41 13.67 8.75
C PRO A 268 3.90 13.36 8.98
N ASN A 269 4.25 12.09 9.03
CA ASN A 269 5.63 11.65 9.28
C ASN A 269 6.40 11.36 7.98
N ILE A 270 7.68 11.01 8.09
CA ILE A 270 8.55 10.65 6.95
C ILE A 270 7.92 9.53 6.10
N GLN A 271 7.28 8.55 6.73
CA GLN A 271 6.59 7.45 6.04
C GLN A 271 5.45 7.95 5.13
N PHE A 272 4.67 8.94 5.58
CA PHE A 272 3.62 9.57 4.78
C PHE A 272 4.19 10.22 3.51
N TYR A 273 5.25 11.01 3.65
CA TYR A 273 5.88 11.69 2.53
C TYR A 273 6.60 10.73 1.58
N ASN A 274 7.23 9.68 2.10
CA ASN A 274 7.80 8.61 1.28
C ASN A 274 6.72 7.90 0.43
N ALA A 275 5.53 7.68 1.01
CA ALA A 275 4.39 7.14 0.27
C ALA A 275 3.88 8.13 -0.82
N LEU A 276 3.84 9.43 -0.53
CA LEU A 276 3.50 10.46 -1.53
C LEU A 276 4.48 10.48 -2.72
N ILE A 277 5.78 10.42 -2.45
CA ILE A 277 6.83 10.34 -3.48
C ILE A 277 6.56 9.15 -4.40
N LEU A 278 6.37 7.95 -3.83
CA LEU A 278 6.11 6.74 -4.62
C LEU A 278 4.82 6.86 -5.45
N ARG A 279 3.74 7.44 -4.90
CA ARG A 279 2.48 7.66 -5.62
C ARG A 279 2.67 8.60 -6.81
N ARG A 280 3.36 9.73 -6.63
CA ARG A 280 3.65 10.70 -7.70
C ARG A 280 4.56 10.12 -8.78
N LEU A 281 5.56 9.33 -8.40
CA LEU A 281 6.42 8.62 -9.37
C LEU A 281 5.64 7.60 -10.22
N ARG A 282 4.69 6.86 -9.64
CA ARG A 282 3.82 5.95 -10.40
C ARG A 282 2.98 6.67 -11.44
N ARG A 283 2.57 7.91 -11.15
CA ARG A 283 1.89 8.81 -12.10
C ARG A 283 2.82 9.42 -13.15
N ARG A 284 4.11 9.09 -13.13
CA ARG A 284 5.16 9.71 -13.95
C ARG A 284 5.35 11.21 -13.70
N ALA A 285 4.88 11.72 -12.55
CA ALA A 285 5.03 13.10 -12.12
C ALA A 285 6.33 13.28 -11.32
N LYS A 286 7.49 13.15 -11.99
CA LYS A 286 8.81 13.21 -11.34
C LYS A 286 9.05 14.54 -10.61
N GLN A 287 8.70 15.66 -11.25
CA GLN A 287 8.91 16.99 -10.66
C GLN A 287 8.05 17.17 -9.39
N GLU A 288 6.79 16.75 -9.43
CA GLU A 288 5.93 16.76 -8.24
C GLU A 288 6.47 15.85 -7.13
N ALA A 289 7.12 14.73 -7.47
CA ALA A 289 7.74 13.86 -6.49
C ALA A 289 8.97 14.50 -5.83
N LEU A 290 9.79 15.24 -6.59
CA LEU A 290 10.94 15.99 -6.06
C LEU A 290 10.49 17.15 -5.15
N GLN A 291 9.41 17.85 -5.51
CA GLN A 291 8.82 18.91 -4.67
C GLN A 291 8.40 18.42 -3.27
N VAL A 292 8.15 17.11 -3.10
CA VAL A 292 7.86 16.56 -1.76
C VAL A 292 9.05 16.73 -0.81
N LEU A 293 10.29 16.76 -1.30
CA LEU A 293 11.46 17.04 -0.46
C LEU A 293 11.41 18.45 0.15
N ASP A 294 10.88 19.42 -0.60
CA ASP A 294 10.72 20.79 -0.10
C ASP A 294 9.63 20.83 0.97
N PHE A 295 8.50 20.13 0.77
CA PHE A 295 7.47 20.00 1.81
C PHE A 295 7.99 19.31 3.07
N MET A 296 8.84 18.29 2.94
CA MET A 296 9.48 17.66 4.11
C MET A 296 10.37 18.65 4.86
N ARG A 297 11.14 19.49 4.15
CA ARG A 297 11.98 20.53 4.76
C ARG A 297 11.15 21.60 5.48
N GLU A 298 10.05 22.03 4.87
CA GLU A 298 9.10 23.00 5.46
C GLU A 298 8.51 22.49 6.77
N GLU A 299 8.23 21.18 6.85
CA GLU A 299 7.73 20.50 8.06
C GLU A 299 8.83 20.06 9.03
N CYS A 300 10.08 20.51 8.82
CA CYS A 300 11.26 20.15 9.62
C CYS A 300 11.54 18.63 9.67
N LEU A 301 11.15 17.89 8.63
CA LEU A 301 11.45 16.47 8.46
C LEU A 301 12.70 16.30 7.60
N SER A 302 13.63 15.46 8.05
CA SER A 302 14.84 15.14 7.29
C SER A 302 14.59 13.92 6.40
N PRO A 303 14.73 14.04 5.06
CA PRO A 303 14.70 12.89 4.15
C PRO A 303 15.72 11.82 4.56
N ASP A 304 15.30 10.56 4.55
CA ASP A 304 16.14 9.43 4.95
C ASP A 304 16.59 8.59 3.74
N GLU A 305 17.33 7.51 4.03
CA GLU A 305 17.78 6.56 3.01
C GLU A 305 16.60 5.97 2.20
N TYR A 306 15.44 5.77 2.85
CA TYR A 306 14.25 5.25 2.19
C TYR A 306 13.64 6.30 1.25
N THR A 307 13.65 7.58 1.62
CA THR A 307 13.22 8.69 0.75
C THR A 307 14.01 8.70 -0.55
N PHE A 308 15.34 8.65 -0.46
CA PHE A 308 16.20 8.64 -1.64
C PHE A 308 16.11 7.34 -2.45
N SER A 309 15.93 6.20 -1.78
CA SER A 309 15.65 4.92 -2.44
C SER A 309 14.33 4.94 -3.23
N ALA A 310 13.31 5.64 -2.72
CA ALA A 310 12.04 5.84 -3.42
C ALA A 310 12.23 6.73 -4.66
N LEU A 311 12.91 7.88 -4.51
CA LEU A 311 13.20 8.80 -5.61
C LEU A 311 14.05 8.16 -6.71
N ALA A 312 15.00 7.30 -6.35
CA ALA A 312 15.87 6.57 -7.28
C ALA A 312 15.08 5.69 -8.27
N LYS A 313 13.91 5.17 -7.88
CA LYS A 313 13.03 4.42 -8.79
C LYS A 313 12.50 5.31 -9.93
N GLY A 314 12.43 6.62 -9.72
CA GLY A 314 12.00 7.61 -10.68
C GLY A 314 13.07 8.10 -11.66
N CYS A 315 14.34 7.79 -11.44
CA CYS A 315 15.44 8.25 -12.31
C CYS A 315 15.40 7.55 -13.67
N ALA A 316 15.13 8.31 -14.74
CA ALA A 316 14.98 7.77 -16.09
C ALA A 316 16.28 7.82 -16.91
N ASN A 317 17.20 8.71 -16.54
CA ASN A 317 18.43 8.98 -17.26
C ASN A 317 19.58 9.34 -16.30
N ARG A 318 20.78 9.51 -16.86
CA ARG A 318 21.99 9.85 -16.10
C ARG A 318 21.86 11.18 -15.35
N HIS A 319 21.29 12.20 -15.99
CA HIS A 319 21.12 13.52 -15.37
C HIS A 319 20.22 13.46 -14.12
N ASP A 320 19.11 12.72 -14.20
CA ASP A 320 18.21 12.50 -13.06
C ASP A 320 18.93 11.82 -11.89
N ALA A 321 19.80 10.86 -12.19
CA ALA A 321 20.57 10.15 -11.18
C ALA A 321 21.64 11.05 -10.56
N GLU A 322 22.37 11.83 -11.37
CA GLU A 322 23.37 12.80 -10.90
C GLU A 322 22.74 13.86 -9.97
N GLN A 323 21.58 14.41 -10.35
CA GLN A 323 20.84 15.35 -9.50
C GLN A 323 20.50 14.73 -8.15
N LEU A 324 19.94 13.52 -8.15
CA LEU A 324 19.56 12.84 -6.92
C LEU A 324 20.77 12.56 -6.01
N LEU A 325 21.89 12.11 -6.57
CA LEU A 325 23.09 11.84 -5.79
C LEU A 325 23.76 13.11 -5.25
N ASN A 326 23.64 14.24 -5.97
CA ASN A 326 24.07 15.55 -5.48
C ASN A 326 23.19 16.04 -4.33
N GLU A 327 21.87 15.92 -4.43
CA GLU A 327 20.95 16.25 -3.33
C GLU A 327 21.24 15.44 -2.06
N MET A 328 21.55 14.15 -2.21
CA MET A 328 22.00 13.31 -1.08
C MET A 328 23.27 13.86 -0.45
N LYS A 329 24.25 14.25 -1.29
CA LYS A 329 25.53 14.78 -0.83
C LYS A 329 25.36 16.09 -0.07
N ASP A 330 24.45 16.97 -0.52
CA ASP A 330 24.14 18.23 0.15
C ASP A 330 23.52 18.02 1.54
N LEU A 331 22.81 16.90 1.74
CA LEU A 331 22.29 16.46 3.03
C LEU A 331 23.30 15.62 3.85
N ASN A 332 24.57 15.54 3.42
CA ASN A 332 25.61 14.69 4.00
C ASN A 332 25.28 13.19 4.04
N LEU A 333 24.37 12.74 3.17
CA LEU A 333 24.03 11.33 2.99
C LEU A 333 24.91 10.71 1.89
N LYS A 334 25.26 9.43 2.07
CA LYS A 334 26.02 8.67 1.07
C LYS A 334 25.08 7.70 0.34
N PRO A 335 25.17 7.59 -0.99
CA PRO A 335 24.43 6.58 -1.73
C PRO A 335 24.84 5.19 -1.27
N ASN A 336 23.86 4.31 -1.14
CA ASN A 336 24.08 2.92 -0.78
C ASN A 336 23.69 1.99 -1.93
N GLN A 337 23.87 0.69 -1.70
CA GLN A 337 23.57 -0.33 -2.70
C GLN A 337 22.09 -0.31 -3.14
N LYS A 338 21.15 -0.13 -2.20
CA LYS A 338 19.71 -0.13 -2.50
C LYS A 338 19.30 0.98 -3.46
N ILE A 339 19.84 2.18 -3.28
CA ILE A 339 19.58 3.35 -4.13
C ILE A 339 20.08 3.09 -5.56
N LEU A 340 21.31 2.60 -5.71
CA LEU A 340 21.88 2.29 -7.02
C LEU A 340 21.15 1.12 -7.70
N GLU A 341 20.71 0.11 -6.94
CA GLU A 341 19.90 -0.99 -7.45
C GLU A 341 18.50 -0.54 -7.91
N ALA A 342 17.90 0.45 -7.24
CA ALA A 342 16.64 1.05 -7.67
C ALA A 342 16.78 1.75 -9.03
N MET A 343 17.87 2.49 -9.25
CA MET A 343 18.19 3.10 -10.55
C MET A 343 18.47 2.05 -11.64
N LEU A 344 19.16 0.96 -11.27
CA LEU A 344 19.50 -0.14 -12.18
C LEU A 344 18.26 -0.78 -12.82
N ASN A 345 17.19 -0.97 -12.04
CA ASN A 345 15.93 -1.50 -12.56
C ASN A 345 15.35 -0.62 -13.69
N ASN A 346 15.37 0.70 -13.50
CA ASN A 346 14.85 1.63 -14.51
C ASN A 346 15.77 1.68 -15.73
N ALA A 347 17.09 1.60 -15.53
CA ALA A 347 18.07 1.53 -16.60
C ALA A 347 17.88 0.30 -17.51
N PHE A 348 17.62 -0.88 -16.92
CA PHE A 348 17.31 -2.09 -17.69
C PHE A 348 16.00 -1.97 -18.46
N TYR A 349 14.94 -1.49 -17.80
CA TYR A 349 13.62 -1.33 -18.43
C TYR A 349 13.66 -0.41 -19.66
N ARG A 350 14.47 0.66 -19.61
CA ARG A 350 14.61 1.63 -20.71
C ARG A 350 15.78 1.35 -21.66
N THR A 351 16.54 0.28 -21.44
CA THR A 351 17.80 0.01 -22.17
C THR A 351 18.75 1.22 -22.19
N ASN A 352 18.87 1.91 -21.05
CA ASN A 352 19.63 3.16 -20.93
C ASN A 352 21.08 2.89 -20.52
N PHE A 353 21.95 2.64 -21.50
CA PHE A 353 23.37 2.38 -21.28
C PHE A 353 24.14 3.52 -20.59
N PRO A 354 23.94 4.82 -20.91
CA PRO A 354 24.57 5.91 -20.17
C PRO A 354 24.30 5.89 -18.66
N LEU A 355 23.05 5.57 -18.27
CA LEU A 355 22.70 5.41 -16.86
C LEU A 355 23.36 4.16 -16.25
N LEU A 356 23.44 3.04 -16.98
CA LEU A 356 24.17 1.85 -16.52
C LEU A 356 25.65 2.14 -16.25
N SER A 357 26.31 2.88 -17.15
CA SER A 357 27.71 3.28 -16.97
C SER A 357 27.88 4.16 -15.73
N PHE A 358 26.98 5.13 -15.56
CA PHE A 358 26.98 5.98 -14.37
C PHE A 358 26.80 5.19 -13.07
N ILE A 359 25.90 4.19 -13.05
CA ILE A 359 25.69 3.33 -11.88
C ILE A 359 26.99 2.58 -11.56
N CYS A 360 27.65 1.98 -12.55
CA CYS A 360 28.94 1.28 -12.36
C CYS A 360 30.03 2.22 -11.83
N GLU A 361 30.14 3.43 -12.40
CA GLU A 361 31.04 4.49 -11.92
C GLU A 361 30.72 4.90 -10.47
N SER A 362 29.45 4.94 -10.10
CA SER A 362 29.01 5.28 -8.74
C SER A 362 29.46 4.23 -7.72
N TYR A 363 29.37 2.93 -8.04
CA TYR A 363 29.93 1.87 -7.16
C TYR A 363 31.43 2.09 -6.88
N ARG A 364 32.19 2.53 -7.90
CA ARG A 364 33.60 2.88 -7.75
C ARG A 364 33.80 4.14 -6.90
N THR A 365 33.05 5.20 -7.19
CA THR A 365 33.18 6.51 -6.56
C THR A 365 32.89 6.46 -5.06
N TYR A 366 31.87 5.70 -4.67
CA TYR A 366 31.45 5.56 -3.28
C TYR A 366 32.05 4.34 -2.57
N ASN A 367 32.99 3.62 -3.23
CA ASN A 367 33.66 2.43 -2.71
C ASN A 367 32.66 1.38 -2.15
N LEU A 368 31.60 1.11 -2.91
CA LEU A 368 30.55 0.17 -2.53
C LEU A 368 30.93 -1.25 -2.93
N ALA A 369 30.60 -2.22 -2.05
CA ALA A 369 30.81 -3.62 -2.36
C ALA A 369 29.91 -4.07 -3.53
N VAL A 370 30.52 -4.60 -4.58
CA VAL A 370 29.81 -5.19 -5.71
C VAL A 370 29.46 -6.63 -5.36
N ASN A 371 28.17 -6.91 -5.21
CA ASN A 371 27.69 -8.27 -4.91
C ASN A 371 27.51 -9.10 -6.19
N LYS A 372 27.67 -10.42 -6.06
CA LYS A 372 27.46 -11.39 -7.16
C LYS A 372 26.11 -11.20 -7.87
N GLY A 373 25.02 -11.05 -7.12
CA GLY A 373 23.69 -10.88 -7.71
C GLY A 373 23.53 -9.60 -8.53
N PHE A 374 24.30 -8.54 -8.25
CA PHE A 374 24.30 -7.33 -9.06
C PHE A 374 24.96 -7.58 -10.43
N LEU A 375 26.11 -8.27 -10.44
CA LEU A 375 26.82 -8.63 -11.67
C LEU A 375 25.98 -9.56 -12.56
N GLU A 376 25.43 -10.63 -11.98
CA GLU A 376 24.57 -11.58 -12.71
C GLU A 376 23.38 -10.89 -13.38
N ARG A 377 22.82 -9.84 -12.75
CA ARG A 377 21.72 -9.07 -13.33
C ARG A 377 22.16 -8.22 -14.53
N ILE A 378 23.32 -7.56 -14.46
CA ILE A 378 23.87 -6.82 -15.60
C ILE A 378 24.22 -7.78 -16.74
N GLU A 379 24.88 -8.89 -16.44
CA GLU A 379 25.27 -9.89 -17.44
C GLU A 379 24.05 -10.51 -18.11
N LYS A 380 23.01 -10.89 -17.35
CA LYS A 380 21.74 -11.36 -17.90
C LYS A 380 21.11 -10.33 -18.83
N PHE A 381 21.07 -9.06 -18.41
CA PHE A 381 20.59 -7.97 -19.26
C PHE A 381 21.39 -7.86 -20.56
N LEU A 382 22.72 -7.94 -20.51
CA LEU A 382 23.56 -7.89 -21.70
C LEU A 382 23.33 -9.07 -22.65
N LEU A 383 23.11 -10.28 -22.12
CA LEU A 383 22.73 -11.44 -22.91
C LEU A 383 21.36 -11.26 -23.58
N ASP A 384 20.38 -10.73 -22.85
CA ASP A 384 19.04 -10.45 -23.37
C ASP A 384 19.09 -9.39 -24.50
N ILE A 385 19.96 -8.38 -24.40
CA ILE A 385 20.15 -7.41 -25.49
C ILE A 385 20.90 -8.02 -26.67
N ARG A 386 21.94 -8.82 -26.43
CA ARG A 386 22.70 -9.47 -27.51
C ARG A 386 21.81 -10.40 -28.33
N SER A 387 20.96 -11.18 -27.69
CA SER A 387 20.01 -12.07 -28.37
C SER A 387 19.01 -11.28 -29.24
N LYS A 388 18.53 -10.13 -28.77
CA LYS A 388 17.69 -9.22 -29.57
C LYS A 388 18.42 -8.66 -30.79
N ILE A 389 19.68 -8.24 -30.63
CA ILE A 389 20.51 -7.74 -31.73
C ILE A 389 20.71 -8.85 -32.78
N LEU A 390 21.07 -10.07 -32.36
CA LEU A 390 21.23 -11.21 -33.27
C LEU A 390 19.93 -11.54 -34.02
N ALA A 391 18.78 -11.51 -33.34
CA ALA A 391 17.49 -11.74 -33.99
C ALA A 391 17.19 -10.69 -35.07
N MET A 392 17.54 -9.41 -34.84
CA MET A 392 17.42 -8.35 -35.84
C MET A 392 18.39 -8.55 -37.02
N GLU A 393 19.62 -8.98 -36.75
CA GLU A 393 20.62 -9.31 -37.78
C GLU A 393 20.12 -10.46 -38.67
N HIS A 394 19.61 -11.56 -38.08
CA HIS A 394 19.07 -12.70 -38.83
C HIS A 394 17.84 -12.32 -39.67
N ALA A 395 17.03 -11.37 -39.20
CA ALA A 395 15.88 -10.85 -39.93
C ALA A 395 16.23 -9.79 -40.99
N ASN A 396 17.52 -9.47 -41.19
CA ASN A 396 18.00 -8.40 -42.08
C ASN A 396 17.35 -7.03 -41.81
N VAL A 397 17.09 -6.72 -40.53
CA VAL A 397 16.45 -5.46 -40.11
C VAL A 397 17.51 -4.35 -39.99
N ASP A 398 17.74 -3.58 -41.06
CA ASP A 398 18.59 -2.39 -41.04
C ASP A 398 17.76 -1.12 -40.74
N THR A 399 17.48 -0.91 -39.45
CA THR A 399 16.75 0.28 -38.98
C THR A 399 17.66 1.16 -38.12
N ASP A 400 17.36 2.45 -38.02
CA ASP A 400 18.09 3.36 -37.12
C ASP A 400 18.04 2.90 -35.66
N GLN A 401 16.94 2.25 -35.25
CA GLN A 401 16.81 1.63 -33.93
C GLN A 401 17.85 0.52 -33.71
N TYR A 402 18.04 -0.37 -34.70
CA TYR A 402 19.07 -1.41 -34.65
C TYR A 402 20.48 -0.79 -34.55
N ARG A 403 20.81 0.19 -35.40
CA ARG A 403 22.14 0.83 -35.41
C ARG A 403 22.46 1.51 -34.08
N LEU A 404 21.50 2.25 -33.53
CA LEU A 404 21.65 2.93 -32.23
C LEU A 404 21.80 1.93 -31.08
N LEU A 405 20.98 0.87 -31.06
CA LEU A 405 21.04 -0.16 -30.03
C LEU A 405 22.38 -0.92 -30.08
N SER A 406 22.80 -1.37 -31.26
CA SER A 406 24.04 -2.12 -31.48
C SER A 406 25.27 -1.28 -31.10
N SER A 407 25.35 -0.03 -31.59
CA SER A 407 26.45 0.89 -31.24
C SER A 407 26.51 1.22 -29.75
N SER A 408 25.35 1.42 -29.11
CA SER A 408 25.28 1.70 -27.66
C SER A 408 25.65 0.48 -26.82
N TYR A 409 25.23 -0.71 -27.25
CA TYR A 409 25.59 -1.99 -26.63
C TYR A 409 27.10 -2.21 -26.69
N ASP A 410 27.71 -2.10 -27.87
CA ASP A 410 29.16 -2.30 -28.05
C ASP A 410 29.99 -1.32 -27.20
N ARG A 411 29.54 -0.05 -27.16
CA ARG A 411 30.20 0.98 -26.34
C ARG A 411 30.12 0.63 -24.86
N PHE A 412 28.94 0.22 -24.39
CA PHE A 412 28.75 -0.17 -23.00
C PHE A 412 29.52 -1.45 -22.65
N GLN A 413 29.54 -2.45 -23.53
CA GLN A 413 30.26 -3.70 -23.29
C GLN A 413 31.78 -3.45 -23.15
N LYS A 414 32.35 -2.60 -24.00
CA LYS A 414 33.76 -2.16 -23.86
C LYS A 414 34.02 -1.41 -22.56
N PHE A 415 33.07 -0.60 -22.10
CA PHE A 415 33.16 0.06 -20.80
C PHE A 415 33.06 -0.95 -19.65
N TYR A 416 32.07 -1.85 -19.69
CA TYR A 416 31.79 -2.82 -18.65
C TYR A 416 32.93 -3.81 -18.44
N ASN A 417 33.54 -4.32 -19.52
CA ASN A 417 34.70 -5.22 -19.42
C ASN A 417 35.89 -4.54 -18.74
N ARG A 418 36.15 -3.26 -19.06
CA ARG A 418 37.20 -2.47 -18.41
C ARG A 418 36.89 -2.27 -16.92
N TRP A 419 35.66 -1.89 -16.61
CA TRP A 419 35.21 -1.70 -15.23
C TRP A 419 35.29 -2.99 -14.42
N LEU A 420 34.94 -4.15 -15.00
CA LEU A 420 34.98 -5.44 -14.33
C LEU A 420 36.41 -5.77 -13.86
N HIS A 421 37.44 -5.58 -14.69
CA HIS A 421 38.83 -5.83 -14.30
C HIS A 421 39.31 -5.00 -13.09
N GLU A 422 38.69 -3.85 -12.83
CA GLU A 422 39.02 -2.98 -11.70
C GLU A 422 38.31 -3.40 -10.39
N VAL A 423 37.25 -4.21 -10.48
CA VAL A 423 36.45 -4.64 -9.31
C VAL A 423 37.08 -5.89 -8.67
N PRO A 424 37.32 -5.91 -7.34
CA PRO A 424 38.08 -6.97 -6.65
C PRO A 424 37.52 -8.41 -6.75
N TYR A 425 36.28 -8.61 -7.22
CA TYR A 425 35.64 -9.92 -7.38
C TYR A 425 35.64 -10.48 -8.81
N SER A 426 36.20 -9.76 -9.79
CA SER A 426 36.14 -10.12 -11.23
C SER A 426 36.88 -11.40 -11.61
N LYS A 427 38.01 -11.69 -10.96
CA LYS A 427 38.90 -12.81 -11.31
C LYS A 427 38.27 -14.21 -11.19
N ARG A 428 37.08 -14.35 -10.57
CA ARG A 428 36.36 -15.64 -10.44
C ARG A 428 35.28 -15.88 -11.50
N PHE A 429 34.89 -14.86 -12.27
CA PHE A 429 33.84 -14.97 -13.30
C PHE A 429 34.39 -15.11 -14.73
N ASP A 430 35.65 -14.71 -14.96
CA ASP A 430 36.34 -14.78 -16.25
C ASP A 430 36.25 -16.17 -16.93
N GLN A 431 36.14 -17.26 -16.16
CA GLN A 431 36.20 -18.62 -16.72
C GLN A 431 34.89 -19.13 -17.34
N LYS A 432 33.72 -18.55 -17.02
CA LYS A 432 32.43 -19.01 -17.60
C LYS A 432 31.89 -18.13 -18.72
N ILE A 433 32.35 -16.89 -18.82
CA ILE A 433 31.72 -15.87 -19.67
C ILE A 433 32.46 -15.64 -20.99
N SER A 434 33.78 -15.86 -21.05
CA SER A 434 34.52 -15.91 -22.34
C SER A 434 33.86 -16.88 -23.33
N PHE A 435 33.26 -17.96 -22.84
CA PHE A 435 32.62 -18.97 -23.69
C PHE A 435 31.33 -18.51 -24.41
N LEU A 436 30.68 -17.43 -23.95
CA LEU A 436 29.45 -16.91 -24.57
C LEU A 436 29.70 -15.75 -25.55
N TYR A 437 30.83 -15.06 -25.42
CA TYR A 437 31.16 -13.89 -26.25
C TYR A 437 32.12 -14.20 -27.40
N ASP A 438 32.84 -15.33 -27.37
CA ASP A 438 33.88 -15.69 -28.37
C ASP A 438 33.46 -16.70 -29.46
N LYS A 439 32.16 -16.84 -29.78
CA LYS A 439 31.77 -17.61 -30.98
C LYS A 439 31.43 -16.70 -32.16
N PRO A 440 32.34 -16.54 -33.15
CA PRO A 440 32.02 -15.92 -34.44
C PRO A 440 31.18 -16.82 -35.37
N ASP A 441 30.77 -18.02 -34.93
CA ASP A 441 30.11 -19.00 -35.77
C ASP A 441 28.73 -19.44 -35.22
N LEU A 442 27.73 -18.57 -35.41
CA LEU A 442 26.33 -18.98 -35.58
C LEU A 442 25.81 -18.44 -36.92
N LYS A 443 26.62 -18.58 -37.97
CA LYS A 443 26.15 -18.69 -39.35
C LYS A 443 26.07 -20.17 -39.68
N LYS A 444 24.92 -20.79 -39.46
CA LYS A 444 24.46 -21.96 -40.21
C LYS A 444 22.95 -22.06 -40.12
#